data_AF-E3M8T7-F1
#
_entry.id   AF-E3M8T7-F1
#
_cell.length_a   1.000
_cell.length_b   1.000
_cell.length_c   1.000
_cell.angle_alpha   90.00
_cell.angle_beta   90.00
_cell.angle_gamma   90.00
#
_symmetry.space_group_name_H-M   'P 1'
#
loop_
_entity.id
_entity.type
_entity.pdbx_description
1 polymer ?
#
loop_
_entity_poly.entity_id
_entity_poly.type
_entity_poly.pdbx_seq_one_letter_code
_entity_poly.pdbx_strand_id
1 'polypeptide(L)'
;MNILLFILFFSILSVHSAEGYELKMMLIYGESVENTSSLEFQMSWEQCYSKCYGMGACMIAFYYSNICKLYDSKTIKINKLDSAANKLLAIKVGMLTQNLNLSFLKRYLENGTCPLTSWTSDTVSDLWIENEQLHNNTFIATSTSSITFSRSTFKCENGTKLFQRGVYYVCIGLQLFENPECNDQPSAINMCEQGGWLSITGPRGQEEFDYLYDQKQIYSSAPLNMITLFWIDGEDGKLIDDTIGGYYKMNLCDNRWPDNCAYIGYPECDIRISQAE
;
A
#
# COMPACT_ATOMS: atom_id res chain seq x y z
N MET A 1 -49.97 22.77 21.33
CA MET A 1 -48.52 22.59 21.45
C MET A 1 -48.19 21.19 20.97
N ASN A 2 -47.67 21.06 19.74
CA ASN A 2 -47.11 19.83 19.19
C ASN A 2 -46.03 20.28 18.20
N ILE A 3 -44.78 20.24 18.64
CA ILE A 3 -43.61 20.50 17.80
C ILE A 3 -43.17 19.13 17.30
N LEU A 4 -43.39 18.87 16.00
CA LEU A 4 -42.81 17.72 15.31
C LEU A 4 -41.30 17.98 15.18
N LEU A 5 -40.51 17.17 15.89
CA LEU A 5 -39.06 17.13 15.81
C LEU A 5 -38.67 16.33 14.55
N PHE A 6 -38.32 17.01 13.46
CA PHE A 6 -37.70 16.37 12.29
C PHE A 6 -36.20 16.17 12.59
N ILE A 7 -35.82 14.97 13.03
CA ILE A 7 -34.42 14.57 13.09
C ILE A 7 -34.03 14.10 11.68
N LEU A 8 -33.39 14.97 10.91
CA LEU A 8 -32.65 14.60 9.71
C LEU A 8 -31.40 13.82 10.17
N PHE A 9 -31.50 12.49 10.21
CA PHE A 9 -30.33 11.62 10.24
C PHE A 9 -29.62 11.77 8.89
N PHE A 10 -28.55 12.57 8.85
CA PHE A 10 -27.52 12.39 7.82
C PHE A 10 -26.83 11.08 8.14
N SER A 11 -27.29 10.01 7.50
CA SER A 11 -26.55 8.75 7.38
C SER A 11 -25.26 9.10 6.63
N ILE A 12 -24.18 9.34 7.38
CA ILE A 12 -22.85 9.34 6.81
C ILE A 12 -22.69 7.92 6.24
N LEU A 13 -22.60 7.82 4.92
CA LEU A 13 -22.19 6.61 4.21
C LEU A 13 -20.76 6.31 4.66
N SER A 14 -20.61 5.64 5.80
CA SER A 14 -19.40 4.94 6.16
C SER A 14 -19.32 3.73 5.23
N VAL A 15 -18.79 3.95 4.03
CA VAL A 15 -18.24 2.87 3.22
C VAL A 15 -17.17 2.25 4.10
N HIS A 16 -17.49 1.11 4.71
CA HIS A 16 -16.50 0.30 5.39
C HIS A 16 -15.63 -0.28 4.28
N SER A 17 -14.53 0.40 3.94
CA SER A 17 -13.44 -0.25 3.23
C SER A 17 -12.94 -1.35 4.14
N ALA A 18 -12.94 -2.59 3.63
CA ALA A 18 -12.34 -3.74 4.31
C ALA A 18 -10.80 -3.64 4.38
N GLU A 19 -10.24 -2.50 3.99
CA GLU A 19 -8.83 -2.18 4.02
C GLU A 19 -8.57 -1.23 5.19
N GLY A 20 -7.68 -1.60 6.10
CA GLY A 20 -7.44 -0.96 7.40
C GLY A 20 -6.85 0.46 7.38
N TYR A 21 -7.10 1.25 6.33
CA TYR A 21 -6.63 2.63 6.18
C TYR A 21 -7.75 3.58 5.71
N GLU A 22 -7.65 4.85 6.09
CA GLU A 22 -8.54 5.95 5.67
C GLU A 22 -7.67 7.15 5.27
N LEU A 23 -8.01 7.85 4.19
CA LEU A 23 -7.33 9.08 3.82
C LEU A 23 -7.85 10.26 4.65
N LYS A 24 -6.97 11.21 5.01
CA LYS A 24 -7.34 12.45 5.70
C LYS A 24 -6.59 13.65 5.16
N MET A 25 -7.08 14.84 5.49
CA MET A 25 -6.42 16.11 5.17
C MET A 25 -5.69 16.62 6.42
N MET A 26 -4.36 16.61 6.39
CA MET A 26 -3.52 17.21 7.42
C MET A 26 -3.41 18.72 7.20
N LEU A 27 -3.87 19.51 8.17
CA LEU A 27 -3.87 20.97 8.09
C LEU A 27 -2.59 21.56 8.69
N ILE A 28 -1.95 22.49 7.98
CA ILE A 28 -0.75 23.21 8.40
C ILE A 28 -0.84 24.69 8.03
N TYR A 29 -0.12 25.54 8.77
CA TYR A 29 0.15 26.91 8.35
C TYR A 29 1.43 26.93 7.50
N GLY A 30 1.33 27.41 6.27
CA GLY A 30 2.45 27.39 5.36
C GLY A 30 2.11 27.85 3.96
N GLU A 31 3.14 27.94 3.12
CA GLU A 31 3.01 28.30 1.72
C GLU A 31 3.99 27.51 0.84
N SER A 32 3.59 27.28 -0.42
CA SER A 32 4.48 26.74 -1.44
C SER A 32 5.55 27.78 -1.80
N VAL A 33 6.80 27.31 -1.92
CA VAL A 33 7.92 28.14 -2.41
C VAL A 33 7.90 28.28 -3.93
N GLU A 34 7.29 27.34 -4.63
CA GLU A 34 7.29 27.28 -6.09
C GLU A 34 5.90 27.57 -6.68
N ASN A 35 5.88 28.27 -7.82
CA ASN A 35 4.71 28.37 -8.69
C ASN A 35 4.54 27.06 -9.45
N THR A 36 4.09 26.04 -8.74
CA THR A 36 3.60 24.81 -9.36
C THR A 36 2.25 25.08 -10.01
N SER A 37 1.94 24.37 -11.09
CA SER A 37 0.62 24.44 -11.73
C SER A 37 -0.45 24.09 -10.70
N SER A 38 -1.50 24.92 -10.62
CA SER A 38 -2.59 24.72 -9.69
C SER A 38 -3.93 25.06 -10.31
N LEU A 39 -4.98 24.42 -9.84
CA LEU A 39 -6.35 24.80 -10.14
C LEU A 39 -6.82 25.81 -9.10
N GLU A 40 -7.21 26.99 -9.55
CA GLU A 40 -7.65 28.07 -8.67
C GLU A 40 -9.16 28.17 -8.61
N PHE A 41 -9.69 28.39 -7.42
CA PHE A 41 -11.11 28.58 -7.16
C PHE A 41 -11.35 29.64 -6.10
N GLN A 42 -12.48 30.33 -6.19
CA GLN A 42 -12.95 31.22 -5.14
C GLN A 42 -13.97 30.49 -4.27
N MET A 43 -13.58 30.09 -3.07
CA MET A 43 -14.43 29.33 -2.13
C MET A 43 -13.98 29.53 -0.68
N SER A 44 -14.71 28.96 0.28
CA SER A 44 -14.26 28.91 1.68
C SER A 44 -13.12 27.92 1.88
N TRP A 45 -12.42 28.04 3.01
CA TRP A 45 -11.38 27.08 3.39
C TRP A 45 -11.92 25.65 3.49
N GLU A 46 -13.10 25.49 4.10
CA GLU A 46 -13.76 24.20 4.31
C GLU A 46 -14.09 23.52 2.98
N GLN A 47 -14.57 24.30 2.01
CA GLN A 47 -14.82 23.81 0.66
C GLN A 47 -13.52 23.46 -0.08
N CYS A 48 -12.44 24.21 0.17
CA CYS A 48 -11.16 24.02 -0.51
C CYS A 48 -10.54 22.64 -0.21
N TYR A 49 -10.32 22.32 1.07
CA TYR A 49 -9.73 21.03 1.41
C TYR A 49 -10.70 19.87 1.18
N SER A 50 -12.01 20.08 1.34
CA SER A 50 -13.02 19.05 1.06
C SER A 50 -13.08 18.71 -0.43
N LYS A 51 -12.95 19.71 -1.31
CA LYS A 51 -12.86 19.50 -2.76
C LYS A 51 -11.58 18.73 -3.11
N CYS A 52 -10.44 19.09 -2.52
CA CYS A 52 -9.19 18.36 -2.72
C CYS A 52 -9.29 16.90 -2.26
N TYR A 53 -9.92 16.67 -1.11
CA TYR A 53 -10.15 15.34 -0.56
C TYR A 53 -10.89 14.44 -1.56
N GLY A 54 -12.01 14.93 -2.12
CA GLY A 54 -12.81 14.19 -3.11
C GLY A 54 -12.18 14.08 -4.51
N MET A 55 -11.09 14.78 -4.81
CA MET A 55 -10.39 14.68 -6.09
C MET A 55 -9.21 13.73 -5.99
N GLY A 56 -9.23 12.61 -6.73
CA GLY A 56 -8.14 11.61 -6.70
C GLY A 56 -6.76 12.18 -7.07
N ALA A 57 -6.70 13.14 -7.99
CA ALA A 57 -5.46 13.79 -8.39
C ALA A 57 -4.96 14.86 -7.38
N CYS A 58 -5.85 15.42 -6.54
CA CYS A 58 -5.46 16.49 -5.64
C CYS A 58 -4.79 15.95 -4.39
N MET A 59 -3.61 16.47 -4.09
CA MET A 59 -2.85 16.13 -2.89
C MET A 59 -2.73 17.28 -1.92
N ILE A 60 -2.73 18.51 -2.43
CA ILE A 60 -2.56 19.71 -1.60
C ILE A 60 -3.62 20.73 -1.93
N ALA A 61 -4.26 21.26 -0.88
CA ALA A 61 -5.09 22.44 -0.96
C ALA A 61 -4.37 23.59 -0.24
N PHE A 62 -4.17 24.71 -0.92
CA PHE A 62 -3.66 25.94 -0.33
C PHE A 62 -4.76 27.00 -0.33
N TYR A 63 -4.80 27.81 0.73
CA TYR A 63 -5.80 28.84 0.88
C TYR A 63 -5.21 30.13 1.42
N TYR A 64 -5.45 31.21 0.70
CA TYR A 64 -5.06 32.56 1.11
C TYR A 64 -5.96 33.59 0.42
N SER A 65 -6.39 34.61 1.18
CA SER A 65 -7.17 35.74 0.65
C SER A 65 -8.40 35.32 -0.18
N ASN A 66 -9.16 34.33 0.29
CA ASN A 66 -10.34 33.74 -0.37
C ASN A 66 -10.06 33.00 -1.69
N ILE A 67 -8.80 32.73 -1.99
CA ILE A 67 -8.38 31.93 -3.15
C ILE A 67 -7.93 30.57 -2.66
N CYS A 68 -8.59 29.53 -3.18
CA CYS A 68 -8.21 28.13 -3.04
C CYS A 68 -7.36 27.72 -4.24
N LYS A 69 -6.20 27.11 -3.99
CA LYS A 69 -5.35 26.51 -5.03
C LYS A 69 -5.21 25.02 -4.74
N LEU A 70 -5.49 24.20 -5.74
CA LEU A 70 -5.37 22.75 -5.66
C LEU A 70 -4.18 22.27 -6.48
N TYR A 71 -3.34 21.43 -5.88
CA TYR A 71 -2.13 20.90 -6.51
C TYR A 71 -2.18 19.38 -6.59
N ASP A 72 -1.70 18.87 -7.72
CA ASP A 72 -1.41 17.45 -7.98
C ASP A 72 0.10 17.15 -7.88
N SER A 73 0.90 18.11 -7.41
CA SER A 73 2.36 18.13 -7.58
C SER A 73 3.05 16.89 -7.03
N LYS A 74 3.99 16.36 -7.82
CA LYS A 74 4.88 15.27 -7.43
C LYS A 74 5.91 15.69 -6.38
N THR A 75 6.32 16.95 -6.38
CA THR A 75 7.25 17.50 -5.38
C THR A 75 6.90 18.96 -5.14
N ILE A 76 6.96 19.40 -3.90
CA ILE A 76 6.71 20.79 -3.52
C ILE A 76 7.48 21.13 -2.26
N LYS A 77 8.12 22.29 -2.26
CA LYS A 77 8.73 22.84 -1.07
C LYS A 77 7.71 23.72 -0.35
N ILE A 78 7.54 23.49 0.94
CA ILE A 78 6.60 24.20 1.81
C ILE A 78 7.41 24.93 2.87
N ASN A 79 7.22 26.25 2.94
CA ASN A 79 7.69 27.05 4.06
C ASN A 79 6.64 26.99 5.17
N LYS A 80 7.09 26.65 6.38
CA LYS A 80 6.27 26.71 7.58
C LYS A 80 6.04 28.17 7.95
N LEU A 81 4.79 28.49 8.23
CA LEU A 81 4.39 29.80 8.71
C LEU A 81 3.70 29.66 10.07
N ASP A 82 3.55 30.77 10.77
CA ASP A 82 2.70 30.83 11.95
C ASP A 82 1.25 31.14 11.56
N SER A 83 0.36 31.11 12.56
CA SER A 83 -1.06 31.43 12.36
C SER A 83 -1.31 32.89 11.99
N ALA A 84 -0.37 33.80 12.24
CA ALA A 84 -0.53 35.22 11.92
C ALA A 84 -0.46 35.48 10.41
N ALA A 85 0.24 34.62 9.66
CA ALA A 85 0.30 34.70 8.20
C ALA A 85 -1.05 34.39 7.50
N ASN A 86 -1.96 33.67 8.18
CA ASN A 86 -3.26 33.25 7.65
C ASN A 86 -3.20 32.55 6.27
N LYS A 87 -2.09 31.86 6.01
CA LYS A 87 -1.85 31.01 4.84
C LYS A 87 -2.02 29.56 5.27
N LEU A 88 -3.09 28.94 4.80
CA LEU A 88 -3.49 27.59 5.20
C LEU A 88 -3.14 26.60 4.09
N LEU A 89 -2.68 25.42 4.48
CA LEU A 89 -2.36 24.34 3.57
C LEU A 89 -2.89 23.03 4.15
N ALA A 90 -3.49 22.19 3.31
CA ALA A 90 -3.95 20.87 3.68
C ALA A 90 -3.30 19.83 2.76
N ILE A 91 -2.68 18.80 3.33
CA ILE A 91 -2.01 17.72 2.61
C ILE A 91 -2.79 16.43 2.81
N LYS A 92 -3.10 15.73 1.73
CA LYS A 92 -3.76 14.41 1.77
C LYS A 92 -2.77 13.34 2.21
N VAL A 93 -3.11 12.62 3.27
CA VAL A 93 -2.25 11.62 3.95
C VAL A 93 -3.06 10.39 4.33
N GLY A 94 -2.41 9.23 4.47
CA GLY A 94 -2.98 8.00 5.00
C GLY A 94 -3.05 7.98 6.53
N MET A 95 -4.12 7.43 7.07
CA MET A 95 -4.32 7.21 8.51
C MET A 95 -4.78 5.78 8.78
N LEU A 96 -4.22 5.13 9.80
CA LEU A 96 -4.75 3.85 10.30
C LEU A 96 -6.04 4.09 11.08
N THR A 97 -7.03 3.26 10.80
CA THR A 97 -8.33 3.28 11.50
C THR A 97 -8.41 2.23 12.61
N GLN A 98 -7.39 1.39 12.79
CA GLN A 98 -7.36 0.35 13.82
C GLN A 98 -6.10 0.44 14.71
N ASN A 99 -6.30 0.27 16.02
CA ASN A 99 -5.24 0.05 17.02
C ASN A 99 -4.63 -1.35 16.84
N LEU A 100 -3.98 -1.58 15.70
CA LEU A 100 -3.10 -2.72 15.55
C LEU A 100 -1.78 -2.34 16.25
N ASN A 101 -1.35 -3.17 17.21
CA ASN A 101 -0.03 -3.08 17.86
C ASN A 101 1.08 -3.38 16.82
N LEU A 102 1.24 -2.50 15.84
CA LEU A 102 2.18 -2.62 14.74
C LEU A 102 3.34 -1.67 14.98
N SER A 103 4.15 -1.98 15.99
CA SER A 103 5.43 -1.33 16.29
C SER A 103 6.42 -1.34 15.11
N PHE A 104 6.13 -2.12 14.06
CA PHE A 104 6.92 -2.23 12.83
C PHE A 104 6.48 -1.24 11.73
N LEU A 105 5.23 -0.75 11.76
CA LEU A 105 4.78 0.26 10.80
C LEU A 105 5.41 1.60 11.17
N LYS A 106 6.40 2.04 10.39
CA LYS A 106 7.17 3.27 10.65
C LYS A 106 6.41 4.57 10.32
N ARG A 107 5.13 4.59 10.71
CA ARG A 107 4.26 5.74 10.97
C ARG A 107 3.23 6.03 9.87
N TYR A 108 2.18 5.22 9.85
CA TYR A 108 0.85 5.78 9.63
C TYR A 108 0.55 6.79 10.76
N LEU A 109 -0.23 7.83 10.47
CA LEU A 109 -0.51 8.89 11.45
C LEU A 109 -1.45 8.39 12.54
N GLU A 110 -0.89 7.86 13.63
CA GLU A 110 -1.67 7.55 14.82
C GLU A 110 -2.39 8.82 15.32
N ASN A 111 -3.71 8.73 15.45
CA ASN A 111 -4.57 9.77 16.05
C ASN A 111 -4.50 11.17 15.41
N GLY A 112 -4.39 11.27 14.08
CA GLY A 112 -4.48 12.58 13.39
C GLY A 112 -3.37 13.56 13.79
N THR A 113 -2.27 13.04 14.33
CA THR A 113 -1.08 13.85 14.63
C THR A 113 -0.29 14.08 13.35
N CYS A 114 0.32 15.26 13.23
CA CYS A 114 1.20 15.59 12.11
C CYS A 114 2.39 14.60 12.07
N PRO A 115 2.79 14.04 10.91
CA PRO A 115 3.90 13.08 10.80
C PRO A 115 5.20 13.65 11.36
N LEU A 116 5.32 14.97 11.27
CA LEU A 116 6.42 15.78 11.76
C LEU A 116 6.13 16.18 13.22
N THR A 117 6.48 15.30 14.16
CA THR A 117 6.54 15.65 15.59
C THR A 117 7.58 16.75 15.85
N SER A 118 8.60 16.83 14.99
CA SER A 118 9.54 17.94 14.88
C SER A 118 9.94 18.16 13.42
N TRP A 119 10.16 19.41 13.03
CA TRP A 119 10.63 19.80 11.68
C TRP A 119 12.16 19.75 11.60
N THR A 120 12.78 18.78 12.27
CA THR A 120 14.23 18.69 12.46
C THR A 120 14.75 17.48 11.71
N SER A 121 15.53 17.71 10.64
CA SER A 121 16.36 16.76 9.89
C SER A 121 15.92 15.29 9.87
N ASP A 122 14.65 15.03 9.55
CA ASP A 122 14.10 13.69 9.42
C ASP A 122 13.35 13.56 8.09
N THR A 123 13.34 12.34 7.57
CA THR A 123 12.52 11.92 6.44
C THR A 123 11.44 10.97 6.94
N VAL A 124 10.19 11.29 6.65
CA VAL A 124 9.03 10.46 7.02
C VAL A 124 8.28 10.08 5.75
N SER A 125 7.89 8.81 5.63
CA SER A 125 7.09 8.32 4.52
C SER A 125 5.73 7.81 5.01
N ASP A 126 4.69 8.16 4.27
CA ASP A 126 3.31 7.73 4.45
C ASP A 126 2.92 6.90 3.22
N LEU A 127 2.61 5.62 3.46
CA LEU A 127 2.45 4.58 2.44
C LEU A 127 1.04 3.99 2.52
N TRP A 128 0.36 3.90 1.38
CA TRP A 128 -0.93 3.21 1.28
C TRP A 128 -1.12 2.61 -0.12
N ILE A 129 -2.00 1.62 -0.23
CA ILE A 129 -2.40 1.03 -1.51
C ILE A 129 -3.74 1.64 -1.89
N GLU A 130 -3.94 2.06 -3.13
CA GLU A 130 -5.26 2.45 -3.66
C GLU A 130 -5.33 1.98 -5.11
N ASN A 131 -6.40 1.29 -5.50
CA ASN A 131 -6.57 0.77 -6.87
C ASN A 131 -5.34 -0.03 -7.39
N GLU A 132 -4.81 -0.95 -6.57
CA GLU A 132 -3.61 -1.77 -6.87
C GLU A 132 -2.31 -0.97 -7.08
N GLN A 133 -2.28 0.30 -6.67
CA GLN A 133 -1.12 1.15 -6.75
C GLN A 133 -0.63 1.51 -5.35
N LEU A 134 0.67 1.32 -5.09
CA LEU A 134 1.32 1.84 -3.89
C LEU A 134 1.54 3.34 -4.06
N HIS A 135 1.02 4.12 -3.13
CA HIS A 135 1.31 5.53 -3.00
C HIS A 135 2.29 5.75 -1.86
N ASN A 136 3.27 6.62 -2.09
CA ASN A 136 4.25 7.02 -1.10
C ASN A 136 4.34 8.55 -1.06
N ASN A 137 3.95 9.12 0.07
CA ASN A 137 4.15 10.51 0.40
C ASN A 137 5.36 10.63 1.30
N THR A 138 6.43 11.28 0.84
CA THR A 138 7.64 11.53 1.61
C THR A 138 7.71 12.98 2.04
N PHE A 139 7.93 13.21 3.33
CA PHE A 139 8.14 14.50 3.96
C PHE A 139 9.61 14.59 4.38
N ILE A 140 10.35 15.53 3.81
CA ILE A 140 11.78 15.73 4.08
C ILE A 140 11.93 17.09 4.74
N ALA A 141 12.34 17.12 6.02
CA ALA A 141 12.71 18.38 6.67
C ALA A 141 13.99 18.93 6.03
N THR A 142 13.88 20.02 5.28
CA THR A 142 15.06 20.66 4.62
C THR A 142 15.67 21.75 5.48
N SER A 143 14.90 22.33 6.41
CA SER A 143 15.36 23.23 7.46
C SER A 143 14.38 23.22 8.63
N THR A 144 14.68 23.97 9.69
CA THR A 144 13.74 24.20 10.81
C THR A 144 12.46 24.93 10.41
N SER A 145 12.42 25.53 9.21
CA SER A 145 11.31 26.33 8.70
C SER A 145 10.77 25.84 7.36
N SER A 146 11.26 24.73 6.81
CA SER A 146 10.78 24.24 5.52
C SER A 146 10.86 22.72 5.37
N ILE A 147 9.88 22.18 4.66
CA ILE A 147 9.84 20.77 4.25
C ILE A 147 9.74 20.67 2.74
N THR A 148 10.23 19.57 2.21
CA THR A 148 9.87 19.12 0.87
C THR A 148 8.89 17.96 1.03
N PHE A 149 7.70 18.13 0.46
CA PHE A 149 6.77 17.03 0.25
C PHE A 149 7.01 16.47 -1.15
N SER A 150 7.09 15.16 -1.27
CA SER A 150 7.14 14.47 -2.55
C SER A 150 6.22 13.27 -2.56
N ARG A 151 5.51 13.07 -3.67
CA ARG A 151 4.65 11.93 -3.94
C ARG A 151 5.28 11.07 -5.03
N SER A 152 5.36 9.79 -4.77
CA SER A 152 5.59 8.76 -5.78
C SER A 152 4.47 7.74 -5.75
N THR A 153 4.31 7.06 -6.88
CA THR A 153 3.37 5.97 -7.03
C THR A 153 4.09 4.81 -7.70
N PHE A 154 3.83 3.60 -7.23
CA PHE A 154 4.41 2.38 -7.75
C PHE A 154 3.29 1.39 -8.07
N LYS A 155 3.33 0.80 -9.26
CA LYS A 155 2.40 -0.23 -9.68
C LYS A 155 3.21 -1.44 -10.10
N CYS A 156 2.74 -2.62 -9.70
CA CYS A 156 3.32 -3.87 -10.14
C CYS A 156 3.17 -4.07 -11.65
N GLU A 157 4.08 -4.86 -12.24
CA GLU A 157 4.04 -5.20 -13.65
C GLU A 157 2.81 -6.07 -13.97
N ASN A 158 2.41 -6.10 -15.25
CA ASN A 158 1.28 -6.92 -15.67
C ASN A 158 1.50 -8.40 -15.33
N GLY A 159 0.46 -9.06 -14.82
CA GLY A 159 0.54 -10.46 -14.39
C GLY A 159 1.05 -10.62 -12.95
N THR A 160 1.34 -9.52 -12.25
CA THR A 160 1.68 -9.52 -10.83
C THR A 160 0.72 -8.65 -10.03
N LYS A 161 0.55 -8.96 -8.74
CA LYS A 161 -0.30 -8.20 -7.81
C LYS A 161 0.53 -7.67 -6.63
N LEU A 162 0.19 -6.46 -6.20
CA LEU A 162 0.79 -5.79 -5.05
C LEU A 162 0.20 -6.34 -3.74
N PHE A 163 1.07 -6.73 -2.81
CA PHE A 163 0.70 -7.18 -1.47
C PHE A 163 1.51 -6.46 -0.39
N GLN A 164 0.91 -6.32 0.79
CA GLN A 164 1.59 -5.81 1.97
C GLN A 164 2.01 -6.98 2.88
N ARG A 165 3.32 -7.08 3.13
CA ARG A 165 3.94 -8.07 4.00
C ARG A 165 4.61 -7.39 5.18
N GLY A 166 3.82 -7.05 6.19
CA GLY A 166 4.30 -6.28 7.35
C GLY A 166 4.74 -4.87 6.91
N VAL A 167 6.05 -4.62 6.95
CA VAL A 167 6.66 -3.34 6.54
C VAL A 167 7.04 -3.28 5.07
N TYR A 168 6.97 -4.42 4.39
CA TYR A 168 7.34 -4.55 2.99
C TYR A 168 6.11 -4.49 2.10
N TYR A 169 6.29 -3.95 0.90
CA TYR A 169 5.32 -4.04 -0.18
C TYR A 169 5.98 -4.83 -1.31
N VAL A 170 5.31 -5.89 -1.78
CA VAL A 170 5.88 -6.84 -2.74
C VAL A 170 4.95 -7.02 -3.94
N CYS A 171 5.53 -7.20 -5.11
CA CYS A 171 4.81 -7.67 -6.30
C CYS A 171 5.00 -9.17 -6.40
N ILE A 172 3.90 -9.91 -6.47
CA ILE A 172 3.91 -11.37 -6.54
C ILE A 172 3.19 -11.77 -7.83
N GLY A 173 3.71 -12.77 -8.53
CA GLY A 173 3.07 -13.36 -9.70
C GLY A 173 3.61 -14.75 -10.01
N LEU A 174 3.13 -15.34 -11.10
CA LEU A 174 3.59 -16.63 -11.60
C LEU A 174 4.39 -16.44 -12.89
N GLN A 175 5.51 -17.15 -12.97
CA GLN A 175 6.33 -17.23 -14.18
C GLN A 175 6.43 -18.69 -14.61
N LEU A 176 6.21 -18.95 -15.91
CA LEU A 176 6.32 -20.29 -16.50
C LEU A 176 7.68 -20.47 -17.16
N PHE A 177 8.19 -21.70 -17.12
CA PHE A 177 9.31 -22.09 -17.96
C PHE A 177 8.85 -22.24 -19.41
N GLU A 178 9.60 -21.65 -20.35
CA GLU A 178 9.30 -21.75 -21.77
C GLU A 178 9.80 -23.07 -22.38
N ASN A 179 11.03 -23.49 -22.04
CA ASN A 179 11.64 -24.74 -22.52
C ASN A 179 12.89 -25.10 -21.70
N PRO A 180 12.96 -26.28 -21.05
CA PRO A 180 11.87 -27.26 -20.89
C PRO A 180 10.73 -26.70 -20.04
N GLU A 181 9.51 -27.17 -20.27
CA GLU A 181 8.29 -26.69 -19.58
C GLU A 181 8.28 -26.99 -18.07
N CYS A 182 9.13 -27.92 -17.62
CA CYS A 182 9.37 -28.24 -16.21
C CYS A 182 10.86 -28.20 -15.93
N ASN A 183 11.24 -27.57 -14.81
CA ASN A 183 12.62 -27.51 -14.36
C ASN A 183 12.70 -27.65 -12.83
N ASP A 184 13.92 -27.69 -12.28
CA ASP A 184 14.16 -27.75 -10.84
C ASP A 184 14.03 -26.38 -10.16
N GLN A 185 14.03 -26.39 -8.83
CA GLN A 185 13.86 -25.20 -7.99
C GLN A 185 15.02 -24.19 -8.13
N PRO A 186 16.30 -24.59 -8.19
CA PRO A 186 17.40 -23.68 -8.50
C PRO A 186 17.24 -22.98 -9.86
N SER A 187 16.73 -23.68 -10.87
CA SER A 187 16.42 -23.07 -12.17
C SER A 187 15.27 -22.06 -12.09
N ALA A 188 14.28 -22.28 -11.20
CA ALA A 188 13.21 -21.32 -10.95
C ALA A 188 13.74 -20.03 -10.32
N ILE A 189 14.62 -20.14 -9.30
CA ILE A 189 15.31 -19.01 -8.67
C ILE A 189 16.06 -18.20 -9.73
N ASN A 190 16.93 -18.87 -10.49
CA ASN A 190 17.73 -18.21 -11.51
C ASN A 190 16.86 -17.58 -12.62
N MET A 191 15.71 -18.16 -12.96
CA MET A 191 14.77 -17.56 -13.91
C MET A 191 14.17 -16.25 -13.36
N CYS A 192 13.76 -16.21 -12.10
CA CYS A 192 13.27 -14.99 -11.46
C CYS A 192 14.36 -13.90 -11.43
N GLU A 193 15.57 -14.25 -11.00
CA GLU A 193 16.70 -13.31 -10.92
C GLU A 193 17.09 -12.73 -12.28
N GLN A 194 17.16 -13.56 -13.33
CA GLN A 194 17.45 -13.11 -14.69
C GLN A 194 16.35 -12.21 -15.27
N GLY A 195 15.10 -12.40 -14.82
CA GLY A 195 13.96 -11.55 -15.16
C GLY A 195 13.93 -10.22 -14.40
N GLY A 196 14.89 -9.93 -13.51
CA GLY A 196 14.92 -8.73 -12.69
C GLY A 196 14.08 -8.80 -11.42
N TRP A 197 13.53 -9.99 -11.09
CA TRP A 197 12.83 -10.25 -9.84
C TRP A 197 13.83 -10.63 -8.74
N LEU A 198 13.42 -10.49 -7.48
CA LEU A 198 14.32 -10.74 -6.35
C LEU A 198 14.65 -12.24 -6.20
N SER A 199 13.64 -13.11 -6.21
CA SER A 199 13.76 -14.57 -6.19
C SER A 199 12.37 -15.20 -6.35
N ILE A 200 12.26 -16.51 -6.14
CA ILE A 200 10.96 -17.17 -5.89
C ILE A 200 10.42 -16.76 -4.50
N THR A 201 9.11 -16.85 -4.32
CA THR A 201 8.43 -16.56 -3.06
C THR A 201 7.29 -17.55 -2.82
N GLY A 202 6.85 -17.69 -1.58
CA GLY A 202 5.62 -18.40 -1.20
C GLY A 202 4.58 -17.42 -0.63
N PRO A 203 3.30 -17.80 -0.61
CA PRO A 203 2.27 -16.90 -0.09
C PRO A 203 2.41 -16.73 1.43
N ARG A 204 2.24 -15.50 1.93
CA ARG A 204 2.29 -15.19 3.37
C ARG A 204 0.98 -15.53 4.10
N GLY A 205 -0.13 -15.56 3.37
CA GLY A 205 -1.47 -15.78 3.93
C GLY A 205 -2.47 -16.22 2.86
N GLN A 206 -3.74 -16.37 3.27
CA GLN A 206 -4.80 -16.88 2.39
C GLN A 206 -4.99 -16.00 1.16
N GLU A 207 -4.95 -14.67 1.28
CA GLU A 207 -5.18 -13.79 0.13
C GLU A 207 -4.13 -13.94 -0.98
N GLU A 208 -2.84 -14.02 -0.60
CA GLU A 208 -1.76 -14.28 -1.55
C GLU A 208 -1.88 -15.68 -2.16
N PHE A 209 -2.28 -16.67 -1.35
CA PHE A 209 -2.49 -18.03 -1.83
C PHE A 209 -3.63 -18.11 -2.85
N ASP A 210 -4.79 -17.52 -2.55
CA ASP A 210 -5.95 -17.50 -3.44
C ASP A 210 -5.60 -16.84 -4.77
N TYR A 211 -4.89 -15.71 -4.73
CA TYR A 211 -4.39 -15.05 -5.94
C TYR A 211 -3.49 -15.96 -6.79
N LEU A 212 -2.49 -16.59 -6.18
CA LEU A 212 -1.59 -17.51 -6.89
C LEU A 212 -2.34 -18.74 -7.43
N TYR A 213 -3.30 -19.26 -6.66
CA TYR A 213 -4.13 -20.40 -7.07
C TYR A 213 -5.03 -20.04 -8.26
N ASP A 214 -5.64 -18.85 -8.26
CA ASP A 214 -6.45 -18.36 -9.38
C ASP A 214 -5.60 -18.14 -10.63
N GLN A 215 -4.40 -17.56 -10.49
CA GLN A 215 -3.47 -17.41 -11.60
C GLN A 215 -3.10 -18.77 -12.20
N LYS A 216 -2.88 -19.79 -11.36
CA LYS A 216 -2.65 -21.16 -11.83
C LYS A 216 -3.77 -21.68 -12.73
N GLN A 217 -5.04 -21.40 -12.42
CA GLN A 217 -6.17 -21.91 -13.21
C GLN A 217 -6.15 -21.36 -14.64
N ILE A 218 -5.65 -20.15 -14.86
CA ILE A 218 -5.47 -19.56 -16.19
C ILE A 218 -4.51 -20.43 -17.03
N TYR A 219 -3.41 -20.87 -16.42
CA TYR A 219 -2.39 -21.70 -17.07
C TYR A 219 -2.76 -23.18 -17.14
N SER A 220 -3.74 -23.64 -16.36
CA SER A 220 -4.18 -25.04 -16.31
C SER A 220 -5.11 -25.44 -17.47
N SER A 221 -5.29 -24.57 -18.48
CA SER A 221 -6.13 -24.81 -19.66
C SER A 221 -5.55 -25.82 -20.67
N ALA A 222 -4.42 -26.47 -20.33
CA ALA A 222 -3.84 -27.56 -21.12
C ALA A 222 -4.71 -28.83 -21.07
N PRO A 223 -4.90 -29.53 -22.20
CA PRO A 223 -5.75 -30.72 -22.26
C PRO A 223 -5.13 -31.88 -21.46
N LEU A 224 -5.91 -32.41 -20.52
CA LEU A 224 -5.75 -33.69 -19.79
C LEU A 224 -4.66 -33.73 -18.70
N ASN A 225 -5.13 -33.76 -17.44
CA ASN A 225 -4.52 -34.45 -16.29
C ASN A 225 -3.08 -34.08 -15.85
N MET A 226 -2.45 -33.06 -16.41
CA MET A 226 -1.16 -32.58 -15.88
C MET A 226 -1.42 -31.65 -14.69
N ILE A 227 -0.95 -32.07 -13.51
CA ILE A 227 -0.92 -31.23 -12.34
C ILE A 227 0.11 -30.11 -12.62
N THR A 228 -0.33 -28.88 -12.87
CA THR A 228 0.59 -27.74 -12.94
C THR A 228 1.11 -27.45 -11.53
N LEU A 229 2.40 -27.71 -11.32
CA LEU A 229 3.11 -27.43 -10.08
C LEU A 229 3.91 -26.14 -10.25
N PHE A 230 3.86 -25.28 -9.25
CA PHE A 230 4.66 -24.06 -9.17
C PHE A 230 5.62 -24.16 -8.00
N TRP A 231 6.92 -24.00 -8.26
CA TRP A 231 7.92 -23.85 -7.22
C TRP A 231 7.65 -22.60 -6.40
N ILE A 232 7.78 -22.72 -5.07
CA ILE A 232 7.78 -21.57 -4.17
C ILE A 232 9.00 -21.63 -3.27
N ASP A 233 9.24 -20.55 -2.54
CA ASP A 233 10.35 -20.48 -1.60
C ASP A 233 10.24 -21.53 -0.48
N GLY A 234 11.39 -22.04 -0.06
CA GLY A 234 11.52 -23.09 0.96
C GLY A 234 12.20 -24.34 0.45
N GLU A 235 13.53 -24.40 0.59
CA GLU A 235 14.36 -25.59 0.36
C GLU A 235 15.01 -26.02 1.69
N ASP A 236 14.93 -27.32 2.04
CA ASP A 236 15.49 -27.89 3.27
C ASP A 236 15.06 -27.13 4.54
N GLY A 237 13.80 -26.68 4.59
CA GLY A 237 13.28 -25.89 5.70
C GLY A 237 13.93 -24.51 5.86
N LYS A 238 14.55 -23.95 4.80
CA LYS A 238 15.10 -22.59 4.77
C LYS A 238 14.40 -21.72 3.71
N LEU A 239 13.94 -20.56 4.14
CA LEU A 239 13.37 -19.54 3.26
C LEU A 239 14.45 -18.57 2.82
N ILE A 240 14.42 -18.18 1.56
CA ILE A 240 15.20 -17.09 0.98
C ILE A 240 14.47 -15.76 1.18
N ASP A 241 13.14 -15.76 1.07
CA ASP A 241 12.25 -14.62 1.24
C ASP A 241 11.86 -14.43 2.72
N ASP A 242 12.57 -13.52 3.38
CA ASP A 242 12.34 -13.15 4.77
C ASP A 242 11.02 -12.38 5.00
N THR A 243 10.37 -11.90 3.93
CA THR A 243 9.13 -11.12 4.03
C THR A 243 7.90 -11.99 4.27
N ILE A 244 7.98 -13.30 4.05
CA ILE A 244 6.91 -14.26 4.32
C ILE A 244 6.62 -14.33 5.83
N GLY A 245 7.62 -14.04 6.68
CA GLY A 245 7.48 -14.09 8.14
C GLY A 245 7.56 -15.50 8.72
N GLY A 246 8.20 -16.43 8.01
CA GLY A 246 8.42 -17.82 8.41
C GLY A 246 7.49 -18.82 7.71
N TYR A 247 7.74 -20.12 7.93
CA TYR A 247 6.82 -21.18 7.48
C TYR A 247 5.53 -21.09 8.30
N TYR A 248 4.52 -20.41 7.78
CA TYR A 248 3.16 -20.68 8.20
C TYR A 248 2.87 -22.16 7.90
N LYS A 249 1.93 -22.78 8.63
CA LYS A 249 1.37 -24.10 8.28
C LYS A 249 0.58 -24.07 6.96
N MET A 250 1.08 -23.38 5.94
CA MET A 250 0.83 -23.76 4.57
C MET A 250 1.46 -25.12 4.43
N ASN A 251 0.65 -26.16 4.60
CA ASN A 251 1.02 -27.48 4.13
C ASN A 251 1.21 -27.34 2.61
N LEU A 252 2.44 -27.03 2.24
CA LEU A 252 3.06 -27.39 0.98
C LEU A 252 2.71 -28.85 0.76
N CYS A 253 2.22 -29.17 -0.43
CA CYS A 253 1.57 -30.45 -0.67
C CYS A 253 2.57 -31.62 -0.72
N ASP A 254 3.33 -31.89 0.33
CA ASP A 254 4.05 -33.14 0.54
C ASP A 254 4.09 -33.50 2.04
N ASN A 255 3.02 -34.13 2.51
CA ASN A 255 2.93 -34.64 3.88
C ASN A 255 3.98 -35.72 4.20
N ARG A 256 4.77 -36.19 3.22
CA ARG A 256 5.80 -37.21 3.41
C ARG A 256 7.19 -36.60 3.64
N TRP A 257 7.43 -35.36 3.20
CA TRP A 257 8.74 -34.71 3.28
C TRP A 257 8.58 -33.20 3.53
N PRO A 258 8.15 -32.80 4.75
CA PRO A 258 7.86 -31.40 5.07
C PRO A 258 9.08 -30.47 4.96
N ASP A 259 10.29 -31.03 4.95
CA ASP A 259 11.55 -30.30 4.83
C ASP A 259 11.98 -30.11 3.36
N ASN A 260 11.40 -30.85 2.40
CA ASN A 260 11.79 -30.77 0.99
C ASN A 260 11.11 -29.61 0.24
N CYS A 261 11.64 -29.26 -0.94
CA CYS A 261 11.21 -28.13 -1.76
C CYS A 261 9.69 -27.91 -1.83
N ALA A 262 9.30 -26.68 -1.55
CA ALA A 262 7.93 -26.21 -1.50
C ALA A 262 7.31 -26.00 -2.91
N TYR A 263 6.05 -26.39 -3.10
CA TYR A 263 5.32 -26.09 -4.34
C TYR A 263 3.80 -25.99 -4.15
N ILE A 264 3.14 -25.27 -5.06
CA ILE A 264 1.68 -25.15 -5.16
C ILE A 264 1.20 -25.98 -6.35
N GLY A 265 0.27 -26.92 -6.16
CA GLY A 265 -0.25 -27.64 -7.32
C GLY A 265 -1.25 -28.77 -7.13
N TYR A 266 -1.36 -29.39 -5.95
CA TYR A 266 -2.34 -30.48 -5.79
C TYR A 266 -3.79 -29.97 -5.72
N PRO A 267 -4.75 -30.71 -6.31
CA PRO A 267 -6.18 -30.38 -6.24
C PRO A 267 -6.77 -30.58 -4.82
N GLU A 268 -6.22 -31.52 -4.05
CA GLU A 268 -6.58 -31.77 -2.65
C GLU A 268 -5.37 -31.45 -1.78
N CYS A 269 -5.31 -30.20 -1.32
CA CYS A 269 -4.34 -29.80 -0.33
C CYS A 269 -5.14 -29.28 0.88
N ASP A 270 -5.18 -30.07 1.96
CA ASP A 270 -5.87 -29.72 3.20
C ASP A 270 -5.03 -28.66 3.94
N ILE A 271 -5.14 -27.42 3.48
CA ILE A 271 -4.41 -26.27 4.03
C ILE A 271 -5.12 -25.85 5.33
N ARG A 272 -4.58 -26.26 6.47
CA ARG A 272 -5.02 -25.76 7.78
C ARG A 272 -4.18 -24.55 8.16
N ILE A 273 -4.62 -23.37 7.73
CA ILE A 273 -4.07 -22.10 8.19
C ILE A 273 -4.45 -21.93 9.66
N SER A 274 -3.49 -22.10 10.57
CA SER A 274 -3.62 -21.56 11.92
C SER A 274 -2.86 -20.24 11.97
N GLN A 275 -3.55 -19.15 12.33
CA GLN A 275 -2.88 -17.90 12.74
C GLN A 275 -1.84 -18.23 13.80
N ALA A 276 -0.62 -17.70 13.64
CA ALA A 276 0.33 -17.66 14.73
C ALA A 276 -0.10 -16.54 15.69
N GLU A 277 -0.06 -16.83 16.99
CA GLU A 277 -0.13 -15.82 18.06
C GLU A 277 1.05 -14.86 18.01
#